data_AF-A0A368F555-F1
#
_entry.id   AF-A0A368F555-F1
#
_cell.length_a   1.000
_cell.length_b   1.000
_cell.length_c   1.000
_cell.angle_alpha   90.00
_cell.angle_beta   90.00
_cell.angle_gamma   90.00
#
_symmetry.space_group_name_H-M   'P 1'
#
loop_
_entity.id
_entity.type
_entity.pdbx_description
1 polymer ?
#
loop_
_entity_poly.entity_id
_entity_poly.type
_entity_poly.pdbx_seq_one_letter_code
_entity_poly.pdbx_strand_id
1 'polypeptide(L)'
;MFSYLNLPFDLSNVLFIATANDLSKIEGPLADRMEIIEMTGYSTNEKIEIAERHLIPRQLLQHGICPDHLQIQTDALRVMGEFSYF
;
A
#
# COMPACT_ATOMS: atom_id res chain seq x y z
N MET A 1 3.06 -25.12 -15.79
CA MET A 1 4.25 -24.68 -16.55
C MET A 1 5.53 -25.22 -15.90
N PHE A 2 5.75 -25.09 -14.59
CA PHE A 2 6.87 -25.75 -13.89
C PHE A 2 6.82 -27.29 -13.91
N SER A 3 5.63 -27.88 -13.94
CA SER A 3 5.46 -29.35 -14.03
C SER A 3 5.84 -29.97 -15.38
N TYR A 4 6.11 -29.16 -16.42
CA TYR A 4 6.44 -29.65 -17.77
C TYR A 4 7.95 -29.73 -18.02
N LEU A 5 8.75 -29.01 -17.23
CA LEU A 5 10.20 -28.98 -17.31
C LEU A 5 10.73 -29.52 -15.99
N ASN A 6 11.07 -30.80 -15.95
CA ASN A 6 11.72 -31.48 -14.81
C ASN A 6 13.16 -30.97 -14.55
N LEU A 7 13.43 -29.70 -14.83
CA LEU A 7 14.71 -29.06 -14.61
C LEU A 7 14.67 -28.34 -13.25
N PRO A 8 15.66 -28.57 -12.37
CA PRO A 8 15.74 -27.80 -11.14
C PRO A 8 15.96 -26.31 -11.46
N PHE A 9 15.13 -25.44 -10.90
CA PHE A 9 15.26 -23.99 -10.97
C PHE A 9 15.77 -23.46 -9.63
N ASP A 10 16.81 -22.64 -9.68
CA ASP A 10 17.35 -21.96 -8.51
C ASP A 10 16.64 -20.60 -8.31
N LEU A 11 16.05 -20.41 -7.14
CA LEU A 11 15.38 -19.17 -6.71
C LEU A 11 16.12 -18.47 -5.57
N SER A 12 17.38 -18.83 -5.30
CA SER A 12 18.14 -18.31 -4.16
C SER A 12 18.35 -16.79 -4.18
N ASN A 13 18.24 -16.14 -5.35
CA ASN A 13 18.40 -14.69 -5.52
C ASN A 13 17.07 -13.95 -5.76
N VAL A 14 15.93 -14.58 -5.47
CA VAL A 14 14.60 -13.96 -5.61
C VAL A 14 14.11 -13.44 -4.27
N LEU A 15 13.71 -12.16 -4.23
CA LEU A 15 13.02 -11.58 -3.08
C LEU A 15 11.52 -11.90 -3.17
N PHE A 16 11.00 -12.55 -2.15
CA PHE A 16 9.58 -12.81 -2.01
C PHE A 16 8.94 -11.79 -1.06
N ILE A 17 7.86 -11.16 -1.50
CA ILE A 17 7.06 -10.22 -0.71
C ILE A 17 5.60 -10.70 -0.75
N ALA A 18 5.00 -10.90 0.42
CA ALA A 18 3.60 -11.25 0.59
C ALA A 18 2.90 -10.19 1.44
N THR A 19 1.61 -9.96 1.19
CA THR A 19 0.76 -9.08 1.99
C THR A 19 -0.38 -9.87 2.60
N ALA A 20 -0.72 -9.57 3.84
CA ALA A 20 -1.86 -10.16 4.54
C ALA A 20 -2.51 -9.12 5.44
N ASN A 21 -3.84 -9.07 5.43
CA ASN A 21 -4.61 -8.24 6.36
C ASN A 21 -4.85 -8.96 7.70
N ASP A 22 -4.74 -10.28 7.71
CA ASP A 22 -5.00 -11.14 8.87
C ASP A 22 -3.99 -12.29 8.87
N LEU A 23 -3.03 -12.23 9.81
CA LEU A 23 -1.97 -13.23 9.95
C LEU A 23 -2.51 -14.61 10.35
N SER A 24 -3.69 -14.69 10.99
CA SER A 24 -4.26 -15.96 11.45
C SER A 24 -4.67 -16.90 10.30
N LYS A 25 -4.81 -16.33 9.08
CA LYS A 25 -5.17 -17.09 7.87
C LYS A 25 -3.96 -17.67 7.14
N ILE A 26 -2.75 -17.36 7.58
CA ILE A 26 -1.52 -17.87 7.00
C ILE A 26 -1.20 -19.22 7.63
N GLU A 27 -0.90 -20.24 6.80
CA GLU A 27 -0.45 -21.53 7.31
C GLU A 27 0.89 -21.40 8.06
N GLY A 28 0.99 -22.03 9.23
CA GLY A 28 2.19 -21.98 10.09
C GLY A 28 3.52 -22.21 9.36
N PRO A 29 3.66 -23.24 8.50
CA PRO A 29 4.91 -23.50 7.78
C PRO A 29 5.37 -22.38 6.84
N LEU A 30 4.43 -21.57 6.33
CA LEU A 30 4.75 -20.39 5.54
C LEU A 30 5.13 -19.23 6.45
N ALA A 31 4.35 -19.01 7.51
CA ALA A 31 4.60 -17.95 8.50
C ALA A 31 6.00 -18.09 9.12
N ASP A 32 6.42 -19.31 9.45
CA ASP A 32 7.74 -19.61 10.04
C ASP A 32 8.93 -19.26 9.12
N ARG A 33 8.69 -19.09 7.82
CA ARG A 33 9.71 -18.76 6.81
C ARG A 33 9.68 -17.30 6.38
N MET A 34 8.77 -16.50 6.93
CA MET A 34 8.59 -15.09 6.58
C MET A 34 9.05 -14.19 7.72
N GLU A 35 9.67 -13.07 7.36
CA GLU A 35 9.81 -11.94 8.27
C GLU A 35 8.50 -11.15 8.24
N ILE A 36 7.86 -11.01 9.41
CA ILE A 36 6.58 -10.29 9.53
C ILE A 36 6.87 -8.83 9.84
N ILE A 37 6.41 -7.94 8.96
CA ILE A 37 6.45 -6.49 9.15
C ILE A 37 5.01 -6.00 9.35
N GLU A 38 4.72 -5.53 10.55
CA GLU A 38 3.41 -4.96 10.87
C GLU A 38 3.28 -3.53 10.34
N MET A 39 2.27 -3.30 9.51
CA MET A 39 1.94 -1.98 8.99
C MET A 39 0.81 -1.40 9.84
N THR A 40 1.13 -0.42 10.69
CA THR A 40 0.11 0.29 11.47
C THR A 40 -0.64 1.30 10.60
N GLY A 41 -1.87 1.61 10.98
CA GLY A 41 -2.63 2.70 10.36
C GLY A 41 -1.95 4.05 10.52
N TYR A 42 -2.39 5.01 9.72
CA TYR A 42 -1.86 6.38 9.71
C TYR A 42 -2.67 7.29 10.64
N SER A 43 -1.97 8.17 11.37
CA SER A 43 -2.59 9.31 12.06
C SER A 43 -3.23 10.27 11.06
N THR A 44 -4.16 11.11 11.53
CA THR A 44 -4.81 12.12 10.68
C THR A 44 -3.79 13.04 9.99
N ASN A 45 -2.73 13.44 10.70
CA ASN A 45 -1.68 14.30 10.14
C ASN A 45 -0.89 13.58 9.04
N GLU A 46 -0.55 12.30 9.23
CA GLU A 46 0.11 11.50 8.19
C GLU A 46 -0.80 11.31 6.98
N LYS A 47 -2.11 11.07 7.18
CA LYS A 47 -3.09 10.97 6.10
C LYS A 47 -3.14 12.26 5.26
N ILE A 48 -3.12 13.42 5.92
CA ILE A 48 -3.08 14.73 5.23
C ILE A 48 -1.79 14.87 4.42
N GLU A 49 -0.63 14.57 5.00
CA GLU A 49 0.67 14.68 4.31
C GLU A 49 0.76 13.74 3.09
N ILE A 50 0.26 12.50 3.22
CA ILE A 50 0.17 11.54 2.12
C ILE A 50 -0.79 12.05 1.05
N ALA A 51 -1.92 12.64 1.44
CA ALA A 51 -2.88 13.19 0.50
C ALA A 51 -2.28 14.33 -0.33
N GLU A 52 -1.65 15.31 0.33
CA GLU A 52 -1.04 16.47 -0.32
C GLU A 52 0.15 16.08 -1.22
N ARG A 53 1.03 15.18 -0.75
CA ARG A 53 2.24 14.80 -1.51
C ARG A 53 2.00 13.79 -2.62
N HIS A 54 1.03 12.89 -2.44
CA HIS A 54 0.90 11.73 -3.33
C HIS A 54 -0.49 11.58 -3.93
N LEU A 55 -1.55 11.65 -3.13
CA LEU A 55 -2.90 11.32 -3.64
C LEU A 55 -3.46 12.43 -4.54
N ILE A 56 -3.42 13.69 -4.10
CA ILE A 56 -3.97 14.83 -4.85
C ILE A 56 -3.24 14.99 -6.20
N PRO A 57 -1.90 15.04 -6.28
CA PRO A 57 -1.22 15.14 -7.56
C PRO A 57 -1.54 13.96 -8.49
N ARG A 58 -1.62 12.74 -7.94
CA ARG A 58 -1.96 11.54 -8.71
C ARG A 58 -3.39 11.60 -9.25
N GLN A 59 -4.35 12.06 -8.44
CA GLN A 59 -5.75 12.19 -8.87
C GLN A 59 -5.90 13.29 -9.93
N LEU A 60 -5.26 14.45 -9.75
CA LEU A 60 -5.26 15.53 -10.74
C LEU A 60 -4.74 15.04 -12.10
N LEU A 61 -3.62 14.31 -12.09
CA LEU A 61 -3.05 13.72 -13.31
C LEU A 61 -3.99 12.70 -13.96
N GLN A 62 -4.60 11.80 -13.19
CA GLN A 62 -5.55 10.81 -13.71
C GLN A 62 -6.80 11.44 -14.33
N HIS A 63 -7.22 12.61 -13.86
CA HIS A 63 -8.38 13.33 -14.37
C HIS A 63 -8.02 14.43 -15.38
N GLY A 64 -6.73 14.61 -15.70
CA GLY A 64 -6.26 15.64 -16.64
C GLY A 64 -6.47 17.08 -16.15
N ILE A 65 -6.53 17.29 -14.84
CA ILE A 65 -6.75 18.61 -14.23
C ILE A 65 -5.38 19.27 -13.99
N CYS A 66 -5.22 20.50 -14.47
CA CYS A 66 -4.03 21.30 -14.15
C CYS A 66 -3.99 21.61 -12.65
N PRO A 67 -2.84 21.48 -11.95
CA PRO A 67 -2.74 21.80 -10.52
C PRO A 67 -3.25 23.19 -10.15
N ASP A 68 -3.12 24.15 -11.06
CA ASP A 68 -3.56 25.53 -10.84
C ASP A 68 -5.09 25.70 -10.89
N HIS A 69 -5.82 24.72 -11.41
CA HIS A 69 -7.28 24.77 -11.55
C HIS A 69 -8.03 24.22 -10.34
N LEU A 70 -7.36 23.48 -9.46
CA LEU A 70 -7.98 22.88 -8.29
C LEU A 70 -7.03 22.89 -7.09
N GLN A 71 -7.34 23.74 -6.11
CA GLN A 71 -6.73 23.70 -4.78
C GLN A 71 -7.72 23.14 -3.78
N ILE A 72 -7.32 22.07 -3.08
CA ILE A 72 -8.06 21.51 -1.97
C ILE A 72 -7.49 22.12 -0.69
N GLN A 73 -8.35 22.76 0.11
CA GLN A 73 -7.93 23.35 1.37
C GLN A 73 -7.59 22.25 2.39
N THR A 74 -6.52 22.45 3.16
CA THR A 74 -6.08 21.50 4.19
C THR A 74 -7.16 21.23 5.25
N ASP A 75 -8.04 22.20 5.54
CA ASP A 75 -9.17 21.98 6.45
C ASP A 75 -10.19 20.99 5.89
N ALA A 76 -10.43 21.00 4.58
CA ALA A 76 -11.28 20.00 3.93
C ALA A 76 -10.64 18.60 4.00
N LEU A 77 -9.30 18.51 3.85
CA LEU A 77 -8.56 17.26 4.02
C LEU A 77 -8.60 16.75 5.45
N ARG A 78 -8.55 17.64 6.45
CA ARG A 78 -8.66 17.28 7.86
C ARG A 78 -10.01 16.66 8.18
N VAL A 79 -11.09 17.29 7.72
CA VAL A 79 -12.44 16.71 7.84
C VAL A 79 -12.49 15.35 7.13
N MET A 80 -12.02 15.21 5.90
CA MET A 80 -12.03 13.90 5.23
C MET A 80 -11.21 12.82 5.96
N GLY A 81 -10.06 13.20 6.55
CA GLY A 81 -9.18 12.31 7.29
C GLY A 81 -9.76 11.83 8.62
N GLU A 82 -10.52 12.67 9.31
CA GLU A 82 -11.19 12.33 10.58
C GLU A 82 -12.38 11.37 10.39
N PHE A 83 -13.08 11.47 9.26
CA PHE A 83 -14.24 10.61 8.96
C PHE A 83 -13.86 9.28 8.30
N SER A 84 -12.62 9.14 7.80
CA SER A 84 -12.12 7.89 7.22
C SER A 84 -11.46 7.00 8.27
N TYR A 85 -12.26 6.07 8.81
CA TYR A 85 -11.76 4.88 9.51
C TYR A 85 -11.07 3.96 8.51
N PHE A 86 -9.75 4.12 8.36
CA PHE A 86 -8.83 3.09 7.86
C PHE A 86 -8.01 2.62 9.04
#